data_AF-A0A444Y617-F1
#
_entry.id   AF-A0A444Y617-F1
#
_cell.length_a   1.000
_cell.length_b   1.000
_cell.length_c   1.000
_cell.angle_alpha   90.00
_cell.angle_beta   90.00
_cell.angle_gamma   90.00
#
_symmetry.space_group_name_H-M   'P 1'
#
loop_
_entity.id
_entity.type
_entity.pdbx_description
1 polymer ?
#
loop_
_entity_poly.entity_id
_entity_poly.type
_entity_poly.pdbx_seq_one_letter_code
_entity_poly.pdbx_strand_id
1 'polypeptide(L)'
;MKWLEILEPENIKNGKYDWENWTQVEVDHYRVEYALRILFHEMNQERDRAIRESEAIRLSKPSAALLSPYCQLGSDDIDND
;
A
#
# COMPACT_ATOMS: atom_id res chain seq x y z
N MET A 1 -18.28 -12.85 -1.09
CA MET A 1 -17.94 -13.23 -2.48
C MET A 1 -17.09 -14.49 -2.44
N LYS A 2 -17.49 -15.56 -3.15
CA LYS A 2 -16.77 -16.86 -3.16
C LYS A 2 -15.35 -16.80 -3.76
N TRP A 3 -15.00 -15.70 -4.42
CA TRP A 3 -13.70 -15.52 -5.09
C TRP A 3 -12.50 -15.37 -4.14
N LEU A 4 -12.70 -14.88 -2.91
CA LEU A 4 -11.64 -14.86 -1.89
C LEU A 4 -11.24 -16.28 -1.48
N GLU A 5 -12.21 -17.18 -1.41
CA GLU A 5 -11.97 -18.61 -1.17
C GLU A 5 -11.25 -19.22 -2.38
N ILE A 6 -11.54 -18.79 -3.60
CA ILE A 6 -10.87 -19.34 -4.81
C ILE A 6 -9.39 -18.99 -4.87
N LEU A 7 -9.02 -17.78 -4.45
CA LEU A 7 -7.64 -17.30 -4.45
C LEU A 7 -6.80 -17.86 -3.30
N GLU A 8 -7.42 -18.56 -2.36
CA GLU A 8 -6.70 -19.23 -1.29
C GLU A 8 -5.76 -20.27 -1.93
N PRO A 9 -4.45 -20.21 -1.66
CA PRO A 9 -3.48 -21.11 -2.28
C PRO A 9 -3.84 -22.59 -2.12
N GLU A 10 -4.52 -22.92 -1.03
CA GLU A 10 -5.03 -24.25 -0.73
C GLU A 10 -6.17 -24.66 -1.69
N ASN A 11 -7.07 -23.75 -2.03
CA ASN A 11 -8.18 -24.02 -2.95
C ASN A 11 -7.72 -24.08 -4.42
N ILE A 12 -6.67 -23.31 -4.79
CA ILE A 12 -5.99 -23.42 -6.10
C ILE A 12 -5.26 -24.78 -6.21
N LYS A 13 -4.49 -25.16 -5.19
CA LYS A 13 -3.75 -26.43 -5.17
C LYS A 13 -4.67 -27.65 -5.19
N ASN A 14 -5.82 -27.56 -4.54
CA ASN A 14 -6.78 -28.65 -4.47
C ASN A 14 -7.68 -28.76 -5.71
N GLY A 15 -7.50 -27.90 -6.72
CA GLY A 15 -8.34 -27.90 -7.93
C GLY A 15 -9.83 -27.74 -7.62
N LYS A 16 -10.15 -27.14 -6.46
CA LYS A 16 -11.48 -27.18 -5.84
C LYS A 16 -12.52 -26.40 -6.64
N TYR A 17 -12.09 -25.57 -7.57
CA TYR A 17 -12.94 -24.75 -8.40
C TYR A 17 -12.71 -25.03 -9.88
N ASP A 18 -13.80 -25.38 -10.55
CA ASP A 18 -13.86 -25.60 -11.98
C ASP A 18 -13.91 -24.25 -12.70
N TRP A 19 -12.73 -23.76 -13.07
CA TRP A 19 -12.53 -22.54 -13.84
C TRP A 19 -13.13 -22.63 -15.26
N GLU A 20 -13.40 -23.84 -15.75
CA GLU A 20 -13.99 -24.08 -17.07
C GLU A 20 -15.48 -23.68 -17.12
N ASN A 21 -16.14 -23.56 -15.97
CA ASN A 21 -17.55 -23.17 -15.85
C ASN A 21 -17.77 -21.65 -15.76
N TRP A 22 -16.73 -20.83 -15.79
CA TRP A 22 -16.88 -19.39 -15.60
C TRP A 22 -17.33 -18.72 -16.90
N THR A 23 -18.26 -17.80 -16.78
CA THR A 23 -18.66 -16.94 -17.90
C THR A 23 -17.58 -15.90 -18.19
N GLN A 24 -17.51 -15.42 -19.43
CA GLN A 24 -16.54 -14.38 -19.82
C GLN A 24 -16.67 -13.10 -18.97
N VAL A 25 -17.90 -12.76 -18.55
CA VAL A 25 -18.16 -11.59 -17.69
C VAL A 25 -17.55 -11.77 -16.30
N GLU A 26 -17.62 -12.97 -15.73
CA GLU A 26 -16.99 -13.27 -14.44
C GLU A 26 -15.47 -13.22 -14.53
N VAL A 27 -14.90 -13.74 -15.63
CA VAL A 27 -13.46 -13.67 -15.92
C VAL A 27 -13.00 -12.22 -16.05
N ASP A 28 -13.73 -11.38 -16.79
CA ASP A 28 -13.35 -9.99 -17.01
C ASP A 28 -13.51 -9.15 -15.74
N HIS A 29 -14.59 -9.36 -14.98
CA HIS A 29 -14.76 -8.75 -13.65
C HIS A 29 -13.60 -9.13 -12.72
N TYR A 30 -13.22 -10.42 -12.71
CA TYR A 30 -12.09 -10.90 -11.91
C TYR A 30 -10.77 -10.26 -12.32
N ARG A 31 -10.50 -10.11 -13.62
CA ARG A 31 -9.27 -9.46 -14.12
C ARG A 31 -9.15 -8.02 -13.63
N VAL A 32 -10.24 -7.27 -13.67
CA VAL A 32 -10.27 -5.88 -13.18
C VAL A 32 -10.03 -5.82 -11.68
N GLU A 33 -10.74 -6.64 -10.90
CA GLU A 33 -10.58 -6.69 -9.44
C GLU A 33 -9.16 -7.12 -9.02
N TYR A 34 -8.57 -8.09 -9.72
CA TYR A 34 -7.21 -8.56 -9.45
C TYR A 34 -6.17 -7.48 -9.76
N ALA A 35 -6.30 -6.79 -10.90
CA ALA A 35 -5.44 -5.66 -11.26
C ALA A 35 -5.52 -4.53 -10.22
N LEU A 36 -6.73 -4.19 -9.76
CA LEU A 36 -6.93 -3.20 -8.70
C LEU A 36 -6.24 -3.60 -7.39
N ARG A 37 -6.32 -4.87 -6.99
CA ARG A 37 -5.64 -5.37 -5.78
C ARG A 37 -4.12 -5.26 -5.86
N ILE A 38 -3.52 -5.60 -7.01
CA ILE A 38 -2.08 -5.42 -7.22
C ILE A 38 -1.72 -3.94 -7.06
N LEU A 39 -2.44 -3.07 -7.76
CA LEU A 39 -2.20 -1.63 -7.71
C LEU A 39 -2.32 -1.08 -6.28
N PHE A 40 -3.39 -1.44 -5.56
CA PHE A 40 -3.55 -1.01 -4.17
C PHE A 40 -2.45 -1.56 -3.26
N HIS A 41 -1.99 -2.79 -3.47
CA HIS A 41 -0.89 -3.35 -2.70
C HIS A 41 0.41 -2.56 -2.91
N GLU A 42 0.78 -2.31 -4.16
CA GLU A 42 1.95 -1.51 -4.52
C GLU A 42 1.87 -0.09 -3.96
N MET A 43 0.72 0.58 -4.13
CA MET A 43 0.49 1.91 -3.57
C MET A 43 0.62 1.95 -2.04
N ASN A 44 0.11 0.92 -1.36
CA ASN A 44 0.24 0.82 0.10
C ASN A 44 1.70 0.59 0.52
N GLN A 45 2.46 -0.23 -0.21
CA GLN A 45 3.89 -0.43 0.07
C GLN A 45 4.68 0.86 -0.07
N GLU A 46 4.43 1.63 -1.12
CA GLU A 46 5.08 2.93 -1.33
C GLU A 46 4.67 3.96 -0.29
N ARG A 47 3.38 4.02 0.09
CA ARG A 47 2.94 4.86 1.21
C ARG A 47 3.67 4.50 2.50
N ASP A 48 3.73 3.21 2.83
CA ASP A 48 4.35 2.75 4.07
C ASP A 48 5.86 3.02 4.06
N ARG A 49 6.52 2.94 2.90
CA ARG A 49 7.90 3.37 2.71
C ARG A 49 8.06 4.87 2.99
N ALA A 50 7.25 5.70 2.35
CA ALA A 50 7.31 7.16 2.53
C ALA A 50 7.09 7.58 4.00
N ILE A 51 6.17 6.91 4.71
CA ILE A 51 5.96 7.13 6.14
C ILE A 51 7.21 6.79 6.94
N ARG A 52 7.79 5.59 6.74
CA ARG A 52 9.00 5.16 7.45
C ARG A 52 10.19 6.09 7.20
N GLU A 53 10.39 6.51 5.94
CA GLU A 53 11.47 7.43 5.58
C GLU A 53 11.25 8.81 6.20
N SER A 54 10.01 9.30 6.23
CA SER A 54 9.65 10.57 6.89
C SER A 54 9.87 10.51 8.40
N GLU A 55 9.51 9.42 9.06
CA GLU A 55 9.79 9.20 10.48
C GLU A 55 11.28 9.13 10.76
N ALA A 56 12.05 8.46 9.91
CA ALA A 56 13.51 8.42 10.01
C ALA A 56 14.13 9.82 9.90
N ILE A 57 13.63 10.67 8.99
CA ILE A 57 14.06 12.08 8.86
C ILE A 57 13.74 12.86 10.13
N ARG A 58 12.49 12.77 10.63
CA ARG A 58 12.07 13.45 11.87
C ARG A 58 12.90 13.06 13.09
N LEU A 59 13.26 11.77 13.20
CA LEU A 59 14.06 11.24 14.31
C LEU A 59 15.56 11.48 14.13
N SER A 60 16.02 11.66 12.89
CA SER A 60 17.41 12.01 12.63
C SER A 60 17.72 13.39 13.22
N LYS A 61 18.87 13.51 13.90
CA LYS A 61 19.36 14.84 14.29
C LYS A 61 19.57 15.66 13.03
N PRO A 62 19.01 16.88 12.93
CA PRO A 62 19.30 17.76 11.81
C PRO A 62 20.82 17.93 11.72
N SER A 63 21.34 17.89 10.49
CA SER A 63 22.77 18.11 10.26
C SER A 63 23.20 19.43 10.89
N ALA A 64 24.47 19.56 11.31
CA ALA A 64 24.98 20.81 11.87
C ALA A 64 24.81 22.01 10.91
N ALA A 65 24.69 21.75 9.59
CA ALA A 65 24.38 22.75 8.58
C ALA A 65 22.92 23.24 8.62
N LEU A 66 21.96 22.38 8.99
CA LEU A 66 20.55 22.73 9.23
C LEU A 66 20.32 23.34 10.62
N LEU A 67 21.19 23.04 11.59
CA LEU A 67 21.23 23.68 12.91
C LEU A 67 21.91 25.06 12.88
N SER A 68 22.42 25.50 11.73
CA SER A 68 22.87 26.87 11.53
C SER A 68 21.72 27.83 11.89
N PRO A 69 21.98 28.93 12.64
CA PRO A 69 20.96 29.94 12.95
C PRO A 69 20.27 30.53 11.72
N TYR A 70 20.94 30.44 10.55
CA TYR A 70 20.41 30.90 9.27
C TYR A 70 19.48 29.91 8.56
N CYS A 71 19.37 28.66 9.05
CA CYS A 71 18.55 27.57 8.48
C CYS A 71 17.37 27.20 9.40
N GLN A 72 16.91 28.12 10.24
CA GLN A 72 15.74 27.91 11.11
C GLN A 72 14.49 27.69 10.25
N LEU A 73 14.11 26.43 10.06
CA LEU A 73 12.76 26.07 9.65
C LEU A 73 11.88 26.27 10.87
N GLY A 74 11.18 27.40 10.92
CA GLY A 74 10.14 27.62 11.92
C GLY A 74 9.09 26.52 11.77
N SER A 75 9.02 25.62 12.76
CA SER A 75 7.82 24.84 12.98
C SER A 75 6.85 25.79 13.67
N ASP A 76 5.86 26.28 12.93
CA ASP A 76 4.70 26.88 13.58
C ASP A 76 3.96 25.71 14.27
N ASP A 77 4.08 25.64 15.60
CA ASP A 77 3.20 24.80 16.41
C ASP A 77 1.78 25.29 16.19
N ILE A 78 1.02 24.57 15.37
CA ILE A 78 -0.43 24.72 15.29
C ILE A 78 -1.00 24.00 16.52
N ASP A 79 -0.76 24.57 17.70
CA ASP A 79 -1.61 24.30 18.85
C ASP A 79 -2.94 25.01 18.57
N ASN A 80 -3.97 24.18 18.39
CA ASN A 80 -5.32 24.55 17.99
C ASN A 80 -6.09 25.06 19.22
N ASP A 81 -6.43 26.36 19.24
CA ASP A 81 -7.39 26.99 20.18
C ASP A 81 -8.83 26.51 19.95
#